data_AF-A0A1Q8JZQ5-F1
#
_entry.id   AF-A0A1Q8JZQ5-F1
#
_cell.length_a   1.000
_cell.length_b   1.000
_cell.length_c   1.000
_cell.angle_alpha   90.00
_cell.angle_beta   90.00
_cell.angle_gamma   90.00
#
_symmetry.space_group_name_H-M   'P 1'
#
loop_
_entity.id
_entity.type
_entity.pdbx_description
1 polymer ?
#
loop_
_entity_poly.entity_id
_entity_poly.type
_entity_poly.pdbx_seq_one_letter_code
_entity_poly.pdbx_strand_id
1 'polypeptide(L)' 'MAKAQCPAEVPVVPGQRFTCQTMIDGEATEITGVVLTPDGRYQVDRA' A
#
# COMPACT_ATOMS: atom_id res chain seq x y z
N MET A 1 -7.64 14.91 -6.57
CA MET A 1 -7.37 13.46 -6.60
C MET A 1 -6.19 13.23 -5.65
N ALA A 2 -6.43 12.67 -4.46
CA ALA A 2 -5.33 12.32 -3.57
C ALA A 2 -4.57 11.15 -4.21
N LYS A 3 -3.32 11.36 -4.62
CA LYS A 3 -2.46 10.28 -5.11
C LYS A 3 -1.76 9.68 -3.90
N ALA A 4 -1.99 8.39 -3.67
CA ALA A 4 -1.14 7.63 -2.75
C ALA A 4 0.24 7.47 -3.39
N GLN A 5 1.28 7.75 -2.60
CA GLN A 5 2.68 7.60 -2.92
C GLN A 5 3.13 6.24 -2.38
N CYS A 6 3.26 5.28 -3.28
CA CYS A 6 3.68 3.91 -2.95
C CYS A 6 5.12 3.66 -3.43
N PRO A 7 5.80 2.63 -2.92
CA PRO A 7 7.06 2.15 -3.49
C PRO A 7 6.88 1.86 -4.97
N ALA A 8 7.90 2.20 -5.77
CA ALA A 8 7.85 1.97 -7.22
C ALA A 8 7.76 0.48 -7.58
N GLU A 9 8.38 -0.36 -6.75
CA GLU A 9 8.40 -1.82 -6.91
C GLU A 9 8.11 -2.47 -5.57
N VAL A 10 7.27 -3.51 -5.59
CA VAL A 10 6.95 -4.34 -4.43
C VAL A 10 7.15 -5.80 -4.85
N PRO A 11 7.95 -6.58 -4.11
CA PRO A 11 8.08 -8.01 -4.36
C PRO A 11 6.74 -8.73 -4.25
N VAL A 12 6.41 -9.55 -5.26
CA VAL A 12 5.18 -10.36 -5.26
C VAL A 12 5.41 -11.63 -4.45
N VAL A 13 5.50 -11.46 -3.13
CA VAL A 13 5.67 -12.54 -2.17
C VAL A 13 4.48 -12.53 -1.22
N PRO A 14 3.65 -13.60 -1.16
CA PRO A 14 2.54 -13.66 -0.22
C PRO A 14 2.99 -13.35 1.23
N GLY A 15 2.30 -12.43 1.89
CA GLY A 15 2.63 -11.89 3.20
C GLY A 15 3.57 -10.68 3.19
N GLN A 16 4.16 -10.30 2.04
CA GLN A 16 4.95 -9.08 1.90
C GLN A 16 4.11 -7.87 2.24
N ARG A 17 4.62 -7.02 3.14
CA ARG A 17 4.00 -5.75 3.51
C ARG A 17 4.71 -4.59 2.83
N PHE A 18 3.96 -3.57 2.43
CA PHE A 18 4.50 -2.32 1.92
C PHE A 18 3.67 -1.14 2.43
N THR A 19 4.29 0.02 2.54
CA THR A 19 3.63 1.22 3.07
C THR A 19 3.50 2.26 1.97
N CYS A 20 2.31 2.81 1.81
CA CYS A 20 2.06 3.98 0.97
C CYS A 20 1.74 5.18 1.86
N GLN A 21 2.16 6.36 1.43
CA GLN A 21 1.77 7.62 2.06
C GLN A 21 0.68 8.28 1.22
N THR A 22 -0.33 8.84 1.85
CA THR A 22 -1.36 9.61 1.15
C THR A 22 -1.75 10.84 1.98
N MET A 23 -2.54 11.72 1.39
CA MET A 23 -3.16 12.84 2.09
C MET A 23 -4.67 12.58 2.15
N ILE A 24 -5.22 12.49 3.36
CA ILE A 24 -6.66 12.39 3.61
C ILE A 24 -7.04 13.57 4.49
N ASP A 25 -8.02 14.36 4.06
CA ASP A 25 -8.51 15.54 4.80
C ASP A 25 -7.42 16.57 5.17
N GLY A 26 -6.34 16.62 4.39
CA GLY A 26 -5.20 17.52 4.63
C GLY A 26 -4.14 16.95 5.57
N GLU A 27 -4.31 15.73 6.07
CA GLU A 27 -3.35 15.05 6.94
C GLU A 27 -2.61 13.94 6.20
N ALA A 28 -1.30 13.86 6.44
CA ALA A 28 -0.48 12.76 5.96
C ALA A 28 -0.89 11.47 6.68
N THR A 29 -1.44 10.52 5.92
CA THR A 29 -1.88 9.22 6.42
C THR A 29 -1.05 8.11 5.80
N GLU A 30 -0.65 7.14 6.61
CA GLU A 30 0.00 5.92 6.15
C GLU A 30 -1.04 4.82 5.87
N ILE A 31 -0.81 4.09 4.79
CA ILE A 31 -1.64 2.97 4.37
C ILE A 31 -0.73 1.76 4.20
N THR A 32 -1.12 0.61 4.75
CA THR A 32 -0.36 -0.63 4.63
C THR A 32 -1.00 -1.55 3.61
N GLY A 33 -0.23 -1.96 2.61
CA GLY A 33 -0.57 -3.02 1.67
C GLY A 33 0.04 -4.35 2.08
N VAL A 34 -0.67 -5.45 1.83
CA VAL A 34 -0.19 -6.83 2.01
C VAL A 34 -0.43 -7.60 0.73
N VAL A 35 0.64 -8.18 0.16
CA VAL A 35 0.53 -9.08 -0.99
C VAL A 35 -0.11 -10.39 -0.51
N LEU A 36 -1.23 -10.78 -1.11
CA LEU A 36 -1.99 -11.97 -0.72
C LEU A 36 -1.55 -13.20 -1.51
N THR A 37 -1.19 -13.01 -2.78
CA THR A 37 -1.03 -14.11 -3.73
C THR A 37 0.17 -13.88 -4.66
N PRO A 38 0.76 -14.96 -5.20
CA PRO A 38 1.95 -14.87 -6.06
C PRO A 38 1.65 -14.31 -7.47
N ASP A 39 0.39 -14.08 -7.84
CA ASP A 39 -0.02 -13.35 -9.05
C ASP A 39 -0.10 -11.83 -8.82
N GLY A 40 0.24 -11.35 -7.62
CA GLY A 40 0.33 -9.91 -7.34
C GLY A 40 -0.95 -9.28 -6.84
N ARG A 41 -1.94 -10.06 -6.37
CA ARG A 41 -3.06 -9.45 -5.64
C ARG A 41 -2.58 -8.98 -4.28
N TYR A 42 -3.06 -7.81 -3.88
CA TYR A 42 -2.77 -7.22 -2.60
C TYR A 42 -4.07 -6.70 -1.96
N GLN A 43 -4.10 -6.71 -0.63
CA GLN A 43 -5.10 -6.01 0.18
C GLN A 43 -4.46 -4.74 0.73
N VAL A 44 -5.26 -3.69 0.88
CA VAL A 44 -4.82 -2.41 1.39
C VAL A 44 -5.69 -2.07 2.59
N ASP A 45 -5.06 -1.91 3.75
CA ASP A 45 -5.72 -1.53 4.99
C ASP A 45 -5.24 -0.16 5.45
N ARG A 46 -6.20 0.69 5.85
CA ARG A 46 -5.91 1.98 6.49
C ARG A 46 -5.69 1.72 7.98
N ALA A 47 -4.58 2.22 8.52
CA ALA A 47 -4.35 2.24 9.97
C ALA A 47 -5.19 3.34 10.65
#